data_AF-A0A5S5C9I5-F1
#
_entry.id   AF-A0A5S5C9I5-F1
#
_cell.length_a   1.000
_cell.length_b   1.000
_cell.length_c   1.000
_cell.angle_alpha   90.00
_cell.angle_beta   90.00
_cell.angle_gamma   90.00
#
_symmetry.space_group_name_H-M   'P 1'
#
loop_
_entity.id
_entity.type
_entity.pdbx_description
1 polymer ?
#
loop_
_entity_poly.entity_id
_entity_poly.type
_entity_poly.pdbx_seq_one_letter_code
_entity_poly.pdbx_strand_id
1 'polypeptide(L)'
;MKNILIIFSLLFFFHLSAQKSISAKQWQEDLRFLQNTLHKDYASLFVKTTKEDFDTQVEALYKDIPNLEEHEIRVGLARIVSQFKYGHTQIPYGTKGRSGILPLNLYHFNEGIYIEGVHKGTKKLWAQKF
;
A
#
# COMPACT_ATOMS: atom_id res chain seq x y z
N MET A 1 38.02 -1.22 -32.90
CA MET A 1 38.14 -1.38 -31.42
C MET A 1 37.88 -0.09 -30.66
N LYS A 2 38.44 1.06 -31.06
CA LYS A 2 38.21 2.37 -30.42
C LYS A 2 36.72 2.76 -30.28
N ASN A 3 35.91 2.51 -31.31
CA ASN A 3 34.48 2.85 -31.31
C ASN A 3 33.65 1.95 -30.35
N ILE A 4 34.10 0.72 -30.10
CA ILE A 4 33.45 -0.21 -29.16
C ILE A 4 33.72 0.25 -27.71
N LEU A 5 34.95 0.67 -27.41
CA LEU A 5 35.31 1.26 -26.12
C LEU A 5 34.51 2.54 -25.81
N ILE A 6 34.24 3.37 -26.82
CA ILE A 6 33.41 4.57 -26.66
C ILE A 6 31.96 4.20 -26.34
N ILE A 7 31.39 3.18 -26.99
CA ILE A 7 30.03 2.71 -26.73
C ILE A 7 29.93 2.11 -25.32
N PHE A 8 30.90 1.31 -24.88
CA PHE A 8 30.94 0.78 -23.52
C PHE A 8 31.07 1.88 -22.46
N SER A 9 31.87 2.91 -22.73
CA SER A 9 31.99 4.07 -21.85
C SER A 9 30.67 4.85 -21.75
N LEU A 10 30.00 5.08 -22.89
CA LEU A 10 28.70 5.77 -22.93
C LEU A 10 27.59 5.01 -22.18
N LEU A 11 27.55 3.68 -22.29
CA LEU A 11 26.57 2.85 -21.58
C LEU A 11 26.76 2.88 -20.05
N PHE A 12 27.98 3.11 -19.56
CA PHE A 12 28.27 3.24 -18.14
C PHE A 12 27.71 4.54 -17.52
N PHE A 13 27.61 5.62 -18.31
CA PHE A 13 27.08 6.91 -17.85
C PHE A 13 25.54 6.96 -17.76
N PHE A 14 24.82 5.96 -18.29
CA PHE A 14 23.35 5.90 -18.22
C PHE A 14 22.79 5.19 -16.97
N HIS A 15 23.63 4.78 -16.01
CA HIS A 15 23.19 4.28 -14.71
C HIS A 15 22.91 5.40 -13.69
N LEU A 16 22.24 6.47 -14.11
CA LEU A 16 21.61 7.40 -13.17
C LEU A 16 20.32 6.75 -12.67
N SER A 17 20.26 6.47 -11.37
CA SER A 17 19.04 6.00 -10.72
C SER A 17 18.00 7.12 -10.77
N ALA A 18 17.09 7.06 -11.75
CA ALA A 18 16.03 8.05 -11.95
C ALA A 18 14.93 8.00 -10.87
N GLN A 19 14.97 7.01 -9.97
CA GLN A 19 13.98 6.87 -8.90
C GLN A 19 14.46 7.61 -7.64
N LYS A 20 13.94 8.82 -7.43
CA LYS A 20 14.08 9.51 -6.14
C LYS A 20 13.35 8.70 -5.08
N SER A 21 14.08 8.06 -4.17
CA SER A 21 13.49 7.43 -2.99
C SER A 21 13.01 8.50 -2.01
N ILE A 22 11.85 8.28 -1.41
CA ILE A 22 11.33 9.15 -0.35
C ILE A 22 12.09 8.80 0.94
N SER A 23 12.64 9.80 1.60
CA SER A 23 13.35 9.59 2.86
C SER A 23 12.38 9.29 4.01
N ALA A 24 12.86 8.61 5.06
CA ALA A 24 12.08 8.36 6.27
C ALA A 24 11.48 9.64 6.87
N LYS A 25 12.25 10.75 6.86
CA LYS A 25 11.78 12.05 7.33
C LYS A 25 10.59 12.57 6.52
N GLN A 26 10.63 12.44 5.19
CA GLN A 26 9.52 12.86 4.34
C GLN A 26 8.26 12.00 4.58
N TRP A 27 8.42 10.69 4.78
CA TRP A 27 7.30 9.83 5.18
C TRP A 27 6.70 10.22 6.54
N GLN A 28 7.55 10.58 7.50
CA GLN A 28 7.14 11.09 8.79
C GLN A 28 6.39 12.43 8.68
N GLU A 29 6.84 13.33 7.79
CA GLU A 29 6.16 14.59 7.47
C GLU A 29 4.78 14.34 6.86
N ASP A 30 4.66 13.40 5.91
CA ASP A 30 3.38 13.01 5.30
C ASP A 30 2.41 12.42 6.34
N LEU A 31 2.90 11.59 7.25
CA LEU A 31 2.09 11.03 8.35
C LEU A 31 1.60 12.12 9.30
N ARG A 32 2.43 13.11 9.62
CA ARG A 32 2.03 14.28 10.44
C ARG A 32 1.01 15.15 9.73
N PHE A 33 1.19 15.37 8.44
CA PHE A 33 0.21 16.06 7.61
C PHE A 33 -1.14 15.35 7.68
N LEU A 34 -1.17 14.03 7.47
CA LEU A 34 -2.38 13.22 7.57
C LEU A 34 -3.06 13.35 8.94
N GLN A 35 -2.30 13.18 10.03
CA GLN A 35 -2.80 13.32 11.40
C GLN A 35 -3.45 14.70 11.64
N ASN A 36 -2.73 15.77 11.29
CA ASN A 36 -3.19 17.14 11.50
C ASN A 36 -4.44 17.45 10.68
N THR A 37 -4.48 17.06 9.41
CA THR A 37 -5.65 17.25 8.54
C THR A 37 -6.86 16.48 9.06
N LEU A 38 -6.70 15.25 9.53
CA LEU A 38 -7.82 14.47 10.05
C LEU A 38 -8.41 15.06 11.33
N HIS A 39 -7.56 15.55 12.24
CA HIS A 39 -8.04 16.23 13.45
C HIS A 39 -8.72 17.57 13.16
N LYS A 40 -8.18 18.34 12.22
CA LYS A 40 -8.65 19.70 11.92
C LYS A 40 -9.87 19.72 11.02
N ASP A 41 -9.79 19.04 9.88
CA ASP A 41 -10.74 19.19 8.78
C ASP A 41 -11.75 18.04 8.73
N TYR A 42 -11.46 16.92 9.40
CA TYR A 42 -12.27 15.69 9.36
C TYR A 42 -12.58 15.10 10.74
N ALA A 43 -12.75 15.95 11.75
CA ALA A 43 -13.06 15.51 13.12
C ALA A 43 -14.35 14.66 13.23
N SER A 44 -15.25 14.76 12.25
CA SER A 44 -16.46 13.92 12.16
C SER A 44 -16.20 12.46 11.82
N LEU A 45 -14.98 12.06 11.42
CA LEU A 45 -14.65 10.67 11.12
C LEU A 45 -14.49 9.80 12.37
N PHE A 46 -14.25 10.40 13.53
CA PHE A 46 -14.02 9.72 14.81
C PHE A 46 -15.31 9.19 15.48
N VAL A 47 -16.22 8.64 14.69
CA VAL A 47 -17.47 8.02 15.18
C VAL A 47 -17.26 6.55 15.53
N LYS A 48 -16.42 5.85 14.77
CA LYS A 48 -16.17 4.39 14.91
C LYS A 48 -14.79 4.06 15.52
N THR A 49 -14.02 5.07 15.87
CA THR A 49 -12.71 5.03 16.52
C THR A 49 -12.52 6.31 17.35
N THR A 50 -11.67 6.29 18.37
CA THR A 50 -11.33 7.48 19.16
C THR A 50 -10.12 8.21 18.56
N LYS A 51 -9.94 9.48 18.97
CA LYS A 51 -8.76 10.27 18.59
C LYS A 51 -7.49 9.68 19.20
N GLU A 52 -7.60 9.22 20.44
CA GLU A 52 -6.53 8.63 21.22
C GLU A 52 -6.05 7.30 20.61
N ASP A 53 -6.97 6.44 20.20
CA ASP A 53 -6.62 5.17 19.53
C ASP A 53 -5.98 5.42 18.17
N PHE A 54 -6.47 6.41 17.43
CA PHE A 54 -5.88 6.82 16.16
C PHE A 54 -4.47 7.40 16.36
N ASP A 55 -4.30 8.33 17.29
CA ASP A 55 -3.01 8.97 17.57
C ASP A 55 -1.98 7.96 18.08
N THR A 56 -2.41 6.98 18.89
CA THR A 56 -1.55 5.88 19.33
C THR A 56 -1.00 5.09 18.14
N GLN A 57 -1.84 4.77 17.16
CA GLN A 57 -1.44 4.05 15.96
C GLN A 57 -0.57 4.90 15.03
N VAL A 58 -0.83 6.21 14.95
CA VAL A 58 0.02 7.16 14.24
C VAL A 58 1.41 7.23 14.87
N GLU A 59 1.52 7.35 16.19
CA GLU A 59 2.83 7.40 16.87
C GLU A 59 3.61 6.09 16.75
N ALA A 60 2.92 4.95 16.77
CA ALA A 60 3.55 3.66 16.52
C ALA A 60 4.18 3.63 15.12
N LEU A 61 3.41 3.95 14.07
CA LEU A 61 3.93 3.99 12.71
C LEU A 61 5.05 5.04 12.54
N TYR A 62 4.90 6.22 13.15
CA TYR A 62 5.90 7.28 13.08
C TYR A 62 7.28 6.83 13.57
N LYS A 63 7.31 6.08 14.67
CA LYS A 63 8.53 5.52 15.26
C LYS A 63 9.13 4.40 14.41
N ASP A 64 8.28 3.62 13.75
CA ASP A 64 8.72 2.48 12.95
C ASP A 64 9.24 2.90 11.56
N ILE A 65 8.71 3.99 10.95
CA ILE A 65 9.06 4.45 9.60
C ILE A 65 10.57 4.39 9.25
N PRO A 66 11.51 4.82 10.10
CA PRO A 66 12.95 4.74 9.79
C PRO A 66 13.48 3.33 9.52
N ASN A 67 12.77 2.29 9.97
CA ASN A 67 13.14 0.89 9.86
C ASN A 67 12.26 0.10 8.87
N LEU A 68 11.34 0.78 8.17
CA LEU A 68 10.37 0.16 7.28
C LEU A 68 10.72 0.38 5.81
N GLU A 69 10.41 -0.61 4.99
CA GLU A 69 10.39 -0.49 3.55
C GLU A 69 9.18 0.33 3.06
N GLU A 70 9.28 0.93 1.89
CA GLU A 70 8.24 1.84 1.34
C GLU A 70 6.84 1.20 1.31
N HIS A 71 6.77 -0.09 0.98
CA HIS A 71 5.50 -0.83 0.90
C HIS A 71 4.88 -1.08 2.29
N GLU A 72 5.71 -1.26 3.32
CA GLU A 72 5.25 -1.43 4.70
C GLU A 72 4.70 -0.11 5.25
N ILE A 73 5.34 1.02 4.93
CA ILE A 73 4.84 2.36 5.28
C ILE A 73 3.47 2.59 4.64
N ARG A 74 3.31 2.29 3.34
CA ARG A 74 2.02 2.42 2.63
C ARG A 74 0.93 1.54 3.26
N VAL A 75 1.24 0.30 3.63
CA VAL A 75 0.30 -0.59 4.35
C VAL A 75 -0.04 -0.03 5.72
N GLY A 76 0.95 0.51 6.45
CA GLY A 76 0.75 1.18 7.73
C GLY A 76 -0.22 2.36 7.63
N LEU A 77 -0.03 3.24 6.64
CA LEU A 77 -0.91 4.37 6.36
C LEU A 77 -2.34 3.90 6.02
N ALA A 78 -2.48 2.90 5.14
CA ALA A 78 -3.79 2.36 4.77
C ALA A 78 -4.51 1.73 5.99
N ARG A 79 -3.78 1.04 6.86
CA ARG A 79 -4.29 0.50 8.13
C ARG A 79 -4.81 1.60 9.04
N ILE A 80 -4.07 2.70 9.22
CA ILE A 80 -4.50 3.85 10.04
C ILE A 80 -5.81 4.44 9.50
N VAL A 81 -5.88 4.71 8.20
CA VAL A 81 -7.09 5.28 7.57
C VAL A 81 -8.27 4.29 7.63
N SER A 82 -8.03 2.99 7.61
CA SER A 82 -9.11 1.99 7.73
C SER A 82 -9.84 1.99 9.08
N GLN A 83 -9.24 2.55 10.14
CA GLN A 83 -9.85 2.61 11.48
C GLN A 83 -11.19 3.35 11.48
N PHE A 84 -11.40 4.28 10.54
CA PHE A 84 -12.65 5.01 10.40
C PHE A 84 -13.81 4.16 9.84
N LYS A 85 -13.50 3.03 9.19
CA LYS A 85 -14.50 2.10 8.62
C LYS A 85 -15.51 2.78 7.67
N TYR A 86 -14.99 3.65 6.80
CA TYR A 86 -15.72 4.27 5.68
C TYR A 86 -15.08 3.85 4.36
N GLY A 87 -15.85 3.23 3.46
CA GLY A 87 -15.32 2.65 2.22
C GLY A 87 -14.71 3.65 1.23
N HIS A 88 -15.01 4.94 1.35
CA HIS A 88 -14.43 6.00 0.52
C HIS A 88 -13.21 6.67 1.15
N THR A 89 -12.90 6.37 2.41
CA THR A 89 -11.71 6.87 3.10
C THR A 89 -10.62 5.81 2.98
N GLN A 90 -9.81 5.92 1.92
CA GLN A 90 -8.81 4.90 1.58
C GLN A 90 -7.55 5.50 1.01
N ILE A 91 -6.42 4.81 1.23
CA ILE A 91 -5.16 5.05 0.52
C ILE A 91 -5.02 3.94 -0.51
N PRO A 92 -5.20 4.23 -1.81
CA PRO A 92 -5.18 3.21 -2.85
C PRO A 92 -3.76 2.64 -3.01
N TYR A 93 -3.65 1.31 -3.09
CA TYR A 93 -2.37 0.60 -3.25
C TYR A 93 -1.71 0.74 -4.65
N GLY A 94 -2.34 1.49 -5.57
CA GLY A 94 -1.85 1.72 -6.93
C GLY A 94 -1.73 0.44 -7.78
N THR A 95 -0.99 0.51 -8.88
CA THR A 95 -0.77 -0.63 -9.80
C THR A 95 0.13 -1.73 -9.22
N LYS A 96 0.92 -1.43 -8.17
CA LYS A 96 1.79 -2.40 -7.48
C LYS A 96 1.01 -3.50 -6.76
N GLY A 97 -0.23 -3.22 -6.35
CA GLY A 97 -1.13 -4.22 -5.78
C GLY A 97 -1.60 -5.29 -6.78
N ARG A 98 -1.29 -5.17 -8.07
CA ARG A 98 -1.61 -6.19 -9.08
C ARG A 98 -0.66 -7.38 -9.05
N SER A 99 0.54 -7.24 -8.49
CA SER A 99 1.45 -8.37 -8.30
C SER A 99 0.92 -9.22 -7.15
N GLY A 100 0.58 -10.48 -7.42
CA GLY A 100 0.03 -11.40 -6.41
C GLY A 100 -1.50 -11.48 -6.35
N ILE A 101 -2.25 -10.80 -7.23
CA ILE A 101 -3.69 -11.04 -7.36
C ILE A 101 -3.91 -12.35 -8.13
N LEU A 102 -4.45 -13.35 -7.45
CA LEU A 102 -4.90 -14.57 -8.11
C LEU A 102 -6.13 -14.25 -8.98
N PRO A 103 -6.25 -14.82 -10.20
CA PRO A 103 -7.38 -14.58 -11.08
C PRO A 103 -8.59 -15.44 -10.66
N LEU A 104 -9.00 -15.25 -9.40
CA LEU A 104 -10.12 -15.93 -8.75
C LEU A 104 -11.13 -14.87 -8.32
N ASN A 105 -12.41 -15.18 -8.52
CA ASN A 105 -13.51 -14.42 -7.96
C ASN A 105 -14.07 -15.20 -6.78
N LEU A 106 -14.06 -14.58 -5.60
CA LEU A 106 -14.48 -15.19 -4.34
C LEU A 106 -15.82 -14.62 -3.91
N TYR A 107 -16.70 -15.47 -3.38
CA TYR A 107 -17.97 -15.06 -2.79
C TYR A 107 -18.15 -15.67 -1.41
N HIS A 108 -18.69 -14.89 -0.48
CA HIS A 108 -18.96 -15.33 0.89
C HIS A 108 -20.44 -15.69 1.03
N PHE A 109 -20.73 -17.00 1.04
CA PHE A 109 -22.04 -17.56 1.35
C PHE A 109 -22.15 -17.87 2.85
N ASN A 110 -23.35 -18.20 3.33
CA ASN A 110 -23.57 -18.55 4.74
C ASN A 110 -22.72 -19.76 5.19
N GLU A 111 -22.40 -20.66 4.27
CA GLU A 111 -21.65 -21.89 4.50
C GLU A 111 -20.12 -21.69 4.40
N GLY A 112 -19.67 -20.54 3.91
CA GLY A 112 -18.26 -20.16 3.79
C GLY A 112 -17.90 -19.42 2.50
N ILE A 113 -16.60 -19.29 2.25
CA ILE A 113 -16.08 -18.62 1.05
C ILE A 113 -15.88 -19.64 -0.07
N TYR A 114 -16.40 -19.34 -1.25
CA TYR A 114 -16.32 -20.20 -2.43
C TYR A 114 -15.71 -19.46 -3.62
N ILE A 115 -15.10 -20.21 -4.52
CA ILE A 115 -14.58 -19.70 -5.78
C ILE A 115 -15.72 -19.70 -6.82
N GLU A 116 -16.34 -18.53 -7.03
CA GLU A 116 -17.45 -18.37 -7.98
C GLU A 116 -16.99 -18.15 -9.43
N GLY A 117 -15.74 -17.71 -9.63
CA GLY A 117 -15.16 -17.47 -10.94
C GLY A 117 -13.67 -17.77 -10.99
N VAL A 118 -13.21 -18.30 -12.12
CA VAL A 118 -11.80 -18.65 -12.35
C VAL A 118 -11.38 -18.31 -13.77
N HIS A 119 -10.10 -18.02 -13.96
CA HIS A 119 -9.51 -18.01 -15.30
C HIS A 119 -9.63 -19.39 -15.96
N LYS A 120 -9.76 -19.45 -17.30
CA LYS A 120 -9.96 -20.70 -18.06
C LYS A 120 -8.88 -21.76 -17.76
N GLY A 121 -7.63 -21.33 -17.55
CA GLY A 121 -6.50 -22.20 -17.22
C GLY A 121 -6.58 -22.86 -15.83
N THR A 122 -7.44 -22.39 -14.94
CA THR A 122 -7.60 -22.89 -13.56
C THR A 122 -9.00 -23.44 -13.29
N LYS A 123 -9.71 -23.90 -14.34
CA LYS A 123 -11.10 -24.41 -14.26
C LYS A 123 -11.33 -25.44 -13.15
N LYS A 124 -10.33 -26.26 -12.81
CA LYS A 124 -10.42 -27.26 -11.75
C LYS A 124 -10.76 -26.68 -10.37
N LEU A 125 -10.47 -25.41 -10.13
CA LEU A 125 -10.71 -24.72 -8.85
C LEU A 125 -12.13 -24.16 -8.73
N TRP A 126 -12.92 -24.16 -9.80
CA TRP A 126 -14.28 -23.61 -9.76
C TRP A 126 -15.18 -24.36 -8.77
N ALA A 127 -16.02 -23.61 -8.05
CA ALA A 127 -16.94 -24.10 -7.02
C ALA A 127 -16.27 -24.79 -5.82
N GLN A 128 -14.94 -24.74 -5.72
CA GLN A 128 -14.25 -25.19 -4.52
C GLN A 128 -14.46 -24.19 -3.38
N LYS A 129 -14.57 -24.74 -2.17
CA LYS A 129 -14.56 -23.97 -0.92
C LYS A 129 -13.11 -23.59 -0.58
N PHE A 130 -12.90 -22.35 -0.20
CA PHE A 130 -11.60 -21.84 0.26
C PHE A 130 -11.34 -22.20 1.72
#